data_AF-A0A9Q9DNB8-F1
#
_entry.id   AF-A0A9Q9DNB8-F1
#
_cell.length_a   1.000
_cell.length_b   1.000
_cell.length_c   1.000
_cell.angle_alpha   90.00
_cell.angle_beta   90.00
_cell.angle_gamma   90.00
#
_symmetry.space_group_name_H-M   'P 1'
#
loop_
_entity.id
_entity.type
_entity.pdbx_description
1 polymer ?
#
loop_
_entity_poly.entity_id
_entity_poly.type
_entity_poly.pdbx_seq_one_letter_code
_entity_poly.pdbx_strand_id
1 'polypeptide(L)'
;MTRISNKELSDTLVGLYDDYQCGLEIGEQLKLCVDWALSLELELSVHRLGEAEGVLEGQVVEALSRCKVSYSKRDERIDETGTVIHMDFGGGK
;
A
#
# COMPACT_ATOMS: atom_id res chain seq x y z
N MET A 1 -19.85 -16.58 37.64
CA MET A 1 -19.49 -15.94 36.36
C MET A 1 -18.49 -16.85 35.67
N THR A 2 -18.89 -17.48 34.58
CA THR A 2 -18.00 -18.27 33.72
C THR A 2 -16.98 -17.34 33.09
N ARG A 3 -15.68 -17.60 33.28
CA ARG A 3 -14.63 -16.87 32.56
C ARG A 3 -14.57 -17.44 31.15
N ILE A 4 -15.02 -16.66 30.18
CA ILE A 4 -14.81 -17.00 28.77
C ILE A 4 -13.34 -16.70 28.47
N SER A 5 -12.64 -17.64 27.84
CA SER A 5 -11.27 -17.41 27.39
C SER A 5 -11.25 -16.47 26.19
N ASN A 6 -10.15 -15.75 25.99
CA ASN A 6 -9.98 -14.88 24.82
C ASN A 6 -10.11 -15.67 23.50
N LYS A 7 -9.73 -16.95 23.51
CA LYS A 7 -9.89 -17.84 22.35
C LYS A 7 -11.36 -18.11 22.07
N GLU A 8 -12.15 -18.50 23.06
CA GLU A 8 -13.58 -18.74 22.89
C GLU A 8 -14.32 -17.47 22.45
N LEU A 9 -13.93 -16.29 22.97
CA LEU A 9 -14.46 -15.01 22.50
C LEU A 9 -14.12 -14.77 21.04
N SER A 10 -12.86 -15.01 20.64
CA SER A 10 -12.41 -14.87 19.26
C SER A 10 -13.18 -15.81 18.33
N ASP A 11 -13.31 -17.09 18.69
CA ASP A 11 -14.01 -18.09 17.90
C ASP A 11 -15.51 -17.72 17.75
N THR A 12 -16.12 -17.18 18.81
CA THR A 12 -17.51 -16.68 18.78
C THR A 12 -17.66 -15.50 17.83
N LEU A 13 -16.74 -14.53 17.86
CA LEU A 13 -16.79 -13.35 16.98
C LEU A 13 -16.64 -13.73 15.51
N VAL A 14 -15.77 -14.70 15.20
CA VAL A 14 -15.61 -15.23 13.84
C VAL A 14 -16.90 -15.88 13.36
N GLY A 15 -17.52 -16.74 14.18
CA GLY A 15 -18.81 -17.35 13.83
C GLY A 15 -19.92 -16.31 13.59
N LEU A 16 -19.99 -15.28 14.44
CA LEU A 16 -20.96 -14.19 14.26
C LEU A 16 -20.75 -13.40 12.97
N TYR A 17 -19.49 -13.23 12.54
CA TYR A 17 -19.18 -12.61 11.26
C TYR A 17 -19.64 -13.48 10.08
N ASP A 18 -19.38 -14.79 10.12
CA ASP A 18 -19.82 -15.72 9.08
C ASP A 18 -21.36 -15.74 8.95
N ASP A 19 -22.05 -15.78 10.09
CA ASP A 19 -23.51 -15.72 10.15
C ASP A 19 -24.05 -14.40 9.58
N TYR A 20 -23.42 -13.27 9.93
CA TYR A 20 -23.75 -11.95 9.38
C TYR A 20 -23.57 -11.90 7.87
N GLN A 21 -22.43 -12.40 7.34
CA GLN A 21 -22.16 -12.45 5.91
C GLN A 21 -23.15 -13.32 5.14
N CYS A 22 -23.57 -14.43 5.75
CA CYS A 22 -24.59 -15.31 5.17
C CYS A 22 -26.01 -14.73 5.24
N GLY A 23 -26.20 -13.53 5.81
CA GLY A 23 -27.49 -12.88 5.95
C GLY A 23 -28.38 -13.52 7.02
N LEU A 24 -27.80 -14.25 7.98
CA LEU A 24 -28.55 -14.88 9.06
C LEU A 24 -29.02 -13.83 10.08
N GLU A 25 -30.17 -14.09 10.69
CA GLU A 25 -30.77 -13.21 11.71
C GLU A 25 -30.04 -13.38 13.05
N ILE A 26 -28.95 -12.64 13.27
CA ILE A 26 -28.17 -12.66 14.52
C ILE A 26 -28.65 -11.61 15.56
N GLY A 27 -29.71 -10.87 15.27
CA GLY A 27 -30.24 -9.80 16.13
C GLY A 27 -29.49 -8.46 16.01
N GLU A 28 -30.21 -7.35 16.17
CA GLU A 28 -29.70 -6.00 15.87
C GLU A 28 -28.46 -5.59 16.68
N GLN A 29 -28.40 -5.96 17.95
CA GLN A 29 -27.25 -5.61 18.81
C GLN A 29 -25.97 -6.30 18.34
N LEU A 30 -26.05 -7.58 17.95
CA LEU A 30 -24.89 -8.32 17.45
C LEU A 30 -24.49 -7.85 16.06
N LYS A 31 -25.47 -7.51 15.19
CA LYS A 31 -25.19 -6.83 13.90
C LYS A 31 -24.39 -5.55 14.12
N LEU A 32 -24.82 -4.69 15.04
CA LEU A 32 -24.11 -3.44 15.36
C LEU A 32 -22.68 -3.69 15.88
N CYS A 33 -22.49 -4.70 16.72
CA CYS A 33 -21.15 -5.08 17.19
C CYS A 33 -20.24 -5.52 16.03
N VAL A 34 -20.76 -6.32 15.10
CA VAL A 34 -20.02 -6.75 13.91
C VAL A 34 -19.70 -5.55 13.01
N ASP A 35 -20.66 -4.68 12.75
CA ASP A 35 -20.47 -3.47 11.92
C ASP A 35 -19.39 -2.54 12.52
N TRP A 36 -19.40 -2.34 13.84
CA TRP A 36 -18.38 -1.55 14.52
C TRP A 36 -17.00 -2.20 14.45
N ALA A 37 -16.90 -3.52 14.66
CA ALA A 37 -15.63 -4.23 14.55
C ALA A 37 -15.04 -4.10 13.13
N LEU A 38 -15.88 -4.24 12.10
CA LEU A 38 -15.46 -4.08 10.70
C LEU A 38 -15.05 -2.65 10.37
N SER A 39 -15.78 -1.66 10.89
CA SER A 39 -15.44 -0.25 10.69
C SER A 39 -14.09 0.09 11.30
N LEU A 40 -13.80 -0.41 12.50
CA LEU A 40 -12.51 -0.22 13.17
C LEU A 40 -11.36 -0.90 12.42
N GLU A 41 -11.56 -2.15 11.96
CA GLU A 41 -10.55 -2.87 11.18
C GLU A 41 -10.25 -2.15 9.85
N LEU A 42 -11.28 -1.59 9.20
CA LEU A 42 -11.11 -0.80 7.98
C LEU A 42 -10.31 0.48 8.25
N GLU A 43 -10.62 1.22 9.32
CA GLU A 43 -9.89 2.42 9.70
C GLU A 43 -8.40 2.12 9.98
N LEU A 44 -8.12 1.05 10.74
CA LEU A 44 -6.75 0.59 10.99
C LEU A 44 -6.04 0.16 9.70
N SER A 45 -6.75 -0.50 8.79
CA SER A 45 -6.21 -0.90 7.48
C SER A 45 -5.85 0.31 6.62
N VAL A 46 -6.70 1.34 6.59
CA VAL A 46 -6.43 2.60 5.89
C VAL A 46 -5.23 3.31 6.50
N HIS A 47 -5.14 3.39 7.83
CA HIS A 47 -3.99 4.00 8.51
C HIS A 47 -2.68 3.31 8.13
N ARG A 48 -2.64 1.97 8.21
CA ARG A 48 -1.46 1.16 7.84
C ARG A 48 -1.11 1.30 6.37
N LEU A 49 -2.10 1.43 5.48
CA LEU A 49 -1.87 1.67 4.06
C LEU A 49 -1.22 3.05 3.83
N GLY A 50 -1.70 4.09 4.53
CA GLY A 50 -1.11 5.43 4.47
C GLY A 50 0.33 5.47 5.00
N GLU A 51 0.63 4.72 6.07
CA GLU A 51 2.01 4.56 6.56
C GLU A 51 2.91 3.92 5.48
N ALA A 52 2.43 2.84 4.85
CA ALA A 52 3.17 2.16 3.78
C ALA A 52 3.40 3.07 2.56
N GLU A 53 2.40 3.88 2.20
CA GLU A 53 2.50 4.89 1.13
C GLU A 53 3.58 5.93 1.43
N GLY A 54 3.58 6.49 2.64
CA GLY A 54 4.60 7.47 3.05
C GLY A 54 6.02 6.89 3.04
N VAL A 55 6.19 5.62 3.44
CA VAL A 55 7.48 4.92 3.34
C VAL A 55 7.91 4.76 1.87
N LEU A 56 6.99 4.37 0.99
CA LEU A 56 7.28 4.19 -0.43
C LEU A 56 7.66 5.52 -1.10
N GLU A 57 6.93 6.60 -0.82
CA GLU A 57 7.24 7.93 -1.35
C GLU A 57 8.65 8.38 -0.95
N GLY A 58 9.03 8.18 0.33
CA GLY A 58 10.38 8.46 0.81
C GLY A 58 11.46 7.68 0.06
N GLN A 59 11.24 6.38 -0.17
CA GLN A 59 12.17 5.54 -0.94
C GLN A 59 12.30 5.97 -2.40
N VAL A 60 11.18 6.37 -3.03
CA VAL A 60 11.17 6.86 -4.41
C VAL A 60 11.94 8.18 -4.55
N VAL A 61 11.70 9.14 -3.65
CA VAL A 61 12.44 10.40 -3.61
C VAL A 61 13.93 10.17 -3.40
N GLU A 62 14.29 9.27 -2.49
CA GLU A 62 15.68 8.91 -2.25
C GLU A 62 16.32 8.28 -3.49
N ALA A 63 15.65 7.32 -4.13
CA ALA A 63 16.14 6.68 -5.35
C ALA A 63 16.32 7.68 -6.52
N LEU A 64 15.37 8.60 -6.69
CA LEU A 64 15.46 9.69 -7.68
C LEU A 64 16.64 10.63 -7.39
N SER A 65 16.87 10.97 -6.13
CA SER A 65 18.00 11.82 -5.72
C SER A 65 19.34 11.16 -6.06
N ARG A 66 19.48 9.85 -5.78
CA ARG A 66 20.68 9.06 -6.11
C ARG A 66 20.90 8.94 -7.62
N CYS A 67 19.82 8.83 -8.41
CA CYS A 67 19.90 8.84 -9.86
C CYS A 67 20.41 10.19 -10.38
N LYS A 68 19.86 11.32 -9.93
CA LYS A 68 20.32 12.67 -10.35
C LYS A 68 21.81 12.90 -10.06
N VAL A 69 22.30 12.46 -8.90
CA VAL A 69 23.73 12.55 -8.55
C VAL A 69 24.60 11.68 -9.48
N SER A 70 24.09 10.53 -9.91
CA SER A 70 24.81 9.62 -10.82
C SER A 70 24.84 10.12 -12.27
N TYR A 71 23.81 10.83 -12.73
CA TYR A 71 23.82 11.49 -14.05
C TYR A 71 24.75 12.71 -14.07
N SER A 72 24.82 13.49 -12.98
CA SER A 72 25.70 14.67 -12.89
C SER A 72 27.20 14.31 -12.92
N LYS A 73 27.61 13.16 -12.36
CA LYS A 73 29.02 12.71 -12.40
C LYS A 73 29.50 12.21 -13.76
N ARG A 74 28.61 11.94 -14.73
CA ARG A 74 29.02 11.65 -16.12
C ARG A 74 29.14 12.90 -16.98
N ASP A 75 28.65 14.03 -16.51
CA ASP A 75 28.52 15.26 -17.31
C ASP A 75 29.71 16.22 -17.17
N GLU A 76 30.68 15.95 -16.29
CA GLU A 76 31.97 16.66 -16.27
C GLU A 76 32.94 16.19 -17.37
N ARG A 77 32.47 15.34 -18.30
CA ARG A 77 33.14 15.07 -19.58
C ARG A 77 32.28 15.46 -20.78
N ILE A 78 31.40 16.45 -20.64
CA ILE A 78 30.98 17.22 -21.82
C ILE A 78 32.19 18.07 -22.22
N ASP A 79 33.03 17.42 -23.01
CA ASP A 79 33.99 18.00 -23.93
C ASP A 79 33.41 19.26 -24.59
N GLU A 80 34.21 20.32 -24.68
CA GLU A 80 33.89 21.64 -25.23
C GLU A 80 33.54 21.64 -26.73
N THR A 81 33.18 20.49 -27.30
CA THR A 81 32.74 20.33 -28.67
C THR A 81 31.43 19.55 -28.70
N GLY A 82 30.33 20.31 -28.66
CA GLY A 82 28.97 19.81 -28.82
C GLY A 82 28.87 18.89 -30.03
N THR A 83 28.84 17.58 -29.76
CA THR A 83 28.71 16.57 -30.81
C THR A 83 27.24 16.18 -30.89
N VAL A 84 26.51 16.88 -31.76
CA VAL A 84 25.17 16.48 -32.19
C VAL A 84 25.31 15.16 -32.94
N ILE A 85 24.84 14.06 -32.35
CA ILE A 85 24.82 12.76 -33.02
C ILE A 85 23.62 12.76 -33.98
N HIS A 86 23.87 13.02 -35.26
CA HIS A 86 22.90 12.79 -36.33
C HIS A 86 22.79 11.28 -36.58
N MET A 87 21.63 10.68 -36.30
CA MET A 87 21.32 9.32 -36.76
C MET A 87 20.77 9.39 -38.18
N ASP A 88 21.59 8.98 -39.15
CA ASP A 88 21.16 8.79 -40.53
C ASP A 88 20.39 7.47 -40.64
N PHE A 89 19.07 7.56 -40.76
CA PHE A 89 18.21 6.41 -41.07
C PHE A 89 18.26 6.20 -42.58
N GLY A 90 19.31 5.52 -43.04
CA GLY A 90 19.56 5.22 -44.44
C GLY A 90 18.35 4.59 -45.15
N GLY A 91 17.64 5.42 -45.92
CA GLY A 91 16.64 4.99 -46.90
C GLY A 91 17.33 4.64 -48.21
N GLY A 92 17.66 3.36 -48.39
CA GLY A 92 18.10 2.83 -49.68
C GLY A 92 16.97 2.92 -50.72
N LYS A 93 17.31 3.48 -51.89
CA LYS A 93 16.47 3.57 -53.08
C LYS A 93 16.10 2.22 -53.67
#